data_AF-A0A1C0ZWY2-F1
#
_entry.id   AF-A0A1C0ZWY2-F1
#
_cell.length_a   1.000
_cell.length_b   1.000
_cell.length_c   1.000
_cell.angle_alpha   90.00
_cell.angle_beta   90.00
_cell.angle_gamma   90.00
#
_symmetry.space_group_name_H-M   'P 1'
#
loop_
_entity.id
_entity.type
_entity.pdbx_description
1 polymer ?
#
loop_
_entity_poly.entity_id
_entity_poly.type
_entity_poly.pdbx_seq_one_letter_code
_entity_poly.pdbx_strand_id
1 'polypeptide(L)'
;MTLFTLNACPKPQHKRNAPTAKQRGSIRPSVRLQLAARSNGRCEHCGRGGIALQAAHTVRRWQIEGRTTVNELAHLCVECHSWADTTGEGREWLEEFRSKLQALAASKRPNQLSDSGGPMVGLRNVKKQNEYACS
;
A
#
# COMPACT_ATOMS: atom_id res chain seq x y z
N MET A 1 -42.74 31.77 10.95
CA MET A 1 -41.28 31.59 11.14
C MET A 1 -41.08 30.40 12.06
N THR A 2 -40.66 29.25 11.53
CA THR A 2 -40.44 28.03 12.30
C THR A 2 -39.10 28.12 13.04
N LEU A 3 -39.15 28.06 14.37
CA LEU A 3 -37.97 28.00 15.24
C LEU A 3 -37.27 26.64 15.06
N PHE A 4 -36.04 26.65 14.57
CA PHE A 4 -35.16 25.47 14.60
C PHE A 4 -34.62 25.31 16.02
N THR A 5 -35.18 24.37 16.78
CA THR A 5 -34.65 23.97 18.08
C THR A 5 -33.41 23.09 17.88
N LEU A 6 -32.23 23.54 18.35
CA LEU A 6 -31.00 22.74 18.34
C LEU A 6 -31.04 21.69 19.46
N ASN A 7 -31.25 20.43 19.10
CA ASN A 7 -31.07 19.30 20.02
C ASN A 7 -29.57 18.96 20.12
N ALA A 8 -28.89 19.54 21.11
CA ALA A 8 -27.48 19.24 21.36
C ALA A 8 -27.31 17.83 21.96
N CYS A 9 -26.70 16.92 21.20
CA CYS A 9 -26.29 15.60 21.69
C CYS A 9 -24.84 15.66 22.19
N PRO A 10 -24.53 15.14 23.40
CA PRO A 10 -23.15 15.12 23.90
C PRO A 10 -22.26 14.29 22.97
N LYS A 11 -21.09 14.81 22.64
CA LYS A 11 -20.12 14.12 21.78
C LYS A 11 -19.69 12.80 22.45
N PRO A 12 -19.73 11.66 21.75
CA PRO A 12 -19.29 10.39 22.31
C PRO A 12 -17.80 10.47 22.72
N GLN A 13 -17.48 10.00 23.92
CA GLN A 13 -16.13 10.05 24.49
C GLN A 13 -15.25 8.84 24.14
N HIS A 14 -15.74 7.90 23.34
CA HIS A 14 -14.95 6.72 22.95
C HIS A 14 -14.14 6.98 21.67
N LYS A 15 -13.02 6.28 21.53
CA LYS A 15 -12.25 6.26 20.28
C LYS A 15 -13.06 5.57 19.18
N ARG A 16 -12.86 5.98 17.93
CA ARG A 16 -13.49 5.34 16.78
C ARG A 16 -12.91 3.94 16.58
N ASN A 17 -13.77 2.94 16.36
CA ASN A 17 -13.33 1.56 16.12
C ASN A 17 -12.71 1.39 14.71
N ALA A 18 -13.23 2.11 13.72
CA ALA A 18 -12.77 2.04 12.33
C ALA A 18 -11.76 3.16 11.99
N PRO A 19 -10.74 2.87 11.17
CA PRO A 19 -9.82 3.89 10.70
C PRO A 19 -10.52 4.89 9.78
N THR A 20 -10.17 6.17 9.94
CA THR A 20 -10.62 7.25 9.04
C THR A 20 -10.03 7.10 7.64
N ALA A 21 -10.66 7.69 6.62
CA ALA A 21 -10.11 7.70 5.26
C ALA A 21 -8.68 8.29 5.19
N LYS A 22 -8.39 9.31 6.03
CA LYS A 22 -7.04 9.87 6.19
C LYS A 22 -6.03 8.83 6.66
N GLN A 23 -6.41 7.99 7.64
CA GLN A 23 -5.56 6.94 8.17
C GLN A 23 -5.42 5.76 7.19
N ARG A 24 -6.47 5.43 6.42
CA ARG A 24 -6.42 4.37 5.39
C ARG A 24 -5.48 4.72 4.25
N GLY A 25 -5.59 5.93 3.73
CA GLY A 25 -4.70 6.44 2.66
C GLY A 25 -3.35 6.96 3.13
N SER A 26 -3.01 6.82 4.41
CA SER A 26 -1.71 7.23 4.91
C SER A 26 -0.64 6.26 4.44
N ILE A 27 0.33 6.77 3.69
CA ILE A 27 1.41 5.97 3.14
C ILE A 27 2.48 5.78 4.21
N ARG A 28 2.74 4.53 4.60
CA ARG A 28 3.80 4.19 5.56
C ARG A 28 5.19 4.45 4.95
N PRO A 29 6.20 4.82 5.75
CA PRO A 29 7.57 4.99 5.28
C PRO A 29 8.14 3.73 4.60
N SER A 30 7.83 2.54 5.13
CA SER A 30 8.23 1.27 4.53
C SER A 30 7.65 1.05 3.13
N VAL A 31 6.40 1.46 2.92
CA VAL A 31 5.73 1.38 1.60
C VAL A 31 6.39 2.36 0.62
N ARG A 32 6.77 3.57 1.07
CA ARG A 32 7.51 4.52 0.23
C ARG A 32 8.88 3.98 -0.20
N LEU A 33 9.60 3.31 0.70
CA LEU A 33 10.88 2.70 0.39
C LEU A 33 10.72 1.61 -0.69
N GLN A 34 9.72 0.74 -0.53
CA GLN A 34 9.42 -0.32 -1.51
C GLN A 34 8.99 0.26 -2.87
N LEU A 35 8.21 1.36 -2.87
CA LEU A 35 7.82 2.05 -4.09
C LEU A 35 9.02 2.67 -4.81
N ALA A 36 9.93 3.32 -4.07
CA ALA A 36 11.16 3.87 -4.61
C ALA A 36 12.06 2.77 -5.19
N ALA A 37 12.14 1.61 -4.52
CA ALA A 37 12.87 0.45 -5.01
C ALA A 37 12.25 -0.13 -6.30
N ARG A 38 10.91 -0.26 -6.37
CA ARG A 38 10.20 -0.77 -7.57
C ARG A 38 10.46 0.08 -8.80
N SER A 39 10.42 1.39 -8.62
CA SER A 39 10.54 2.38 -9.70
C SER A 39 11.98 2.80 -9.99
N ASN A 40 12.94 2.38 -9.15
CA ASN A 40 14.35 2.75 -9.24
C ASN A 40 14.58 4.26 -9.36
N GLY A 41 13.76 5.06 -8.66
CA GLY A 41 13.82 6.52 -8.69
C GLY A 41 13.41 7.15 -10.03
N ARG A 42 12.52 6.50 -10.79
CA ARG A 42 11.97 7.03 -12.05
C ARG A 42 10.45 7.10 -12.03
N CYS A 43 9.89 8.01 -12.82
CA CYS A 43 8.45 8.09 -13.04
C CYS A 43 7.96 6.86 -13.81
N GLU A 44 6.94 6.17 -13.29
CA GLU A 44 6.37 4.95 -13.91
C GLU A 44 5.52 5.24 -15.16
N HIS A 45 5.18 6.51 -15.40
CA HIS A 45 4.49 6.96 -16.62
C HIS A 45 5.47 7.42 -17.70
N CYS A 46 6.25 8.49 -17.44
CA CYS A 46 7.11 9.11 -18.45
C CYS A 46 8.59 8.68 -18.39
N GLY A 47 9.00 7.85 -17.42
CA GLY A 47 10.38 7.37 -17.30
C GLY A 47 11.41 8.40 -16.81
N ARG A 48 11.03 9.68 -16.69
CA ARG A 48 11.93 10.73 -16.18
C ARG A 48 12.40 10.39 -14.76
N GLY A 49 13.71 10.35 -14.57
CA GLY A 49 14.36 10.25 -13.26
C GLY A 49 14.49 11.64 -12.64
N GLY A 50 14.27 11.77 -11.34
CA GLY A 50 14.36 13.06 -10.68
C GLY A 50 14.12 13.01 -9.18
N ILE A 51 14.54 14.08 -8.51
CA ILE A 51 14.48 14.24 -7.04
C ILE A 51 13.03 14.46 -6.55
N ALA A 52 12.13 14.94 -7.42
CA ALA A 52 10.75 15.31 -7.07
C ALA A 52 9.72 14.25 -7.52
N LEU A 53 9.92 13.00 -7.12
CA LEU A 53 8.92 11.95 -7.32
C LEU A 53 7.93 11.92 -6.16
N GLN A 54 6.65 11.80 -6.51
CA GLN A 54 5.53 11.73 -5.59
C GLN A 54 4.86 10.37 -5.68
N ALA A 55 4.39 9.88 -4.54
CA ALA A 55 3.59 8.66 -4.45
C ALA A 55 2.12 9.02 -4.65
N ALA A 56 1.63 8.81 -5.88
CA ALA A 56 0.24 9.04 -6.27
C ALA A 56 -0.62 7.83 -5.90
N HIS A 57 -1.80 8.05 -5.34
CA HIS A 57 -2.77 6.98 -5.11
C HIS A 57 -3.46 6.61 -6.43
N THR A 58 -3.45 5.33 -6.82
CA THR A 58 -4.16 4.88 -8.04
C THR A 58 -5.67 4.88 -7.86
N VAL A 59 -6.13 4.79 -6.61
CA VAL A 59 -7.54 4.85 -6.22
C VAL A 59 -7.75 6.01 -5.28
N ARG A 60 -8.90 6.67 -5.36
CA ARG A 60 -9.22 7.78 -4.46
C ARG A 60 -9.18 7.32 -3.01
N ARG A 61 -8.62 8.16 -2.12
CA ARG A 61 -8.36 7.85 -0.70
C ARG A 61 -9.55 7.25 0.05
N TRP A 62 -10.79 7.63 -0.31
CA TRP A 62 -12.00 7.17 0.36
C TRP A 62 -12.46 5.78 -0.07
N GLN A 63 -12.08 5.33 -1.28
CA GLN A 63 -12.37 4.00 -1.84
C GLN A 63 -11.35 2.93 -1.43
N ILE A 64 -10.30 3.30 -0.69
CA ILE A 64 -9.34 2.34 -0.15
C ILE A 64 -10.02 1.58 1.00
N GLU A 65 -10.24 0.27 0.81
CA GLU A 65 -10.92 -0.61 1.76
C GLU A 65 -10.03 -1.00 2.97
N GLY A 66 -8.71 -0.81 2.85
CA GLY A 66 -7.74 -1.21 3.89
C GLY A 66 -6.65 -0.18 4.17
N ARG A 67 -5.41 -0.66 4.21
CA ARG A 67 -4.20 0.18 4.30
C ARG A 67 -3.56 0.25 2.92
N THR A 68 -3.08 1.42 2.53
CA THR A 68 -2.39 1.60 1.25
C THR A 68 -1.21 0.64 1.12
N THR A 69 -1.25 -0.18 0.08
CA THR A 69 -0.16 -1.09 -0.30
C THR A 69 0.67 -0.50 -1.45
N VAL A 70 1.82 -1.10 -1.74
CA VAL A 70 2.70 -0.67 -2.84
C VAL A 70 1.98 -0.76 -4.20
N ASN A 71 1.07 -1.73 -4.36
CA ASN A 71 0.34 -1.95 -5.61
C ASN A 71 -0.80 -0.94 -5.84
N GLU A 72 -1.15 -0.14 -4.83
CA GLU A 72 -2.15 0.93 -4.92
C GLU A 72 -1.52 2.32 -5.07
N LEU A 73 -0.20 2.35 -5.30
CA LEU A 73 0.57 3.57 -5.49
C LEU A 73 1.27 3.53 -6.84
N ALA A 74 1.34 4.68 -7.48
CA ALA A 74 2.18 4.95 -8.64
C ALA A 74 3.26 5.96 -8.26
N HIS A 75 4.49 5.77 -8.74
CA HIS A 75 5.57 6.72 -8.54
C HIS A 75 5.65 7.67 -9.72
N LEU A 76 5.24 8.92 -9.52
CA LEU A 76 5.06 9.90 -10.60
C LEU A 76 5.85 11.17 -10.35
N CYS A 77 6.29 11.83 -11.42
CA CYS A 77 6.73 13.23 -11.33
C CYS A 77 5.54 14.15 -11.13
N VAL A 78 5.78 15.39 -10.67
CA VAL A 78 4.73 16.38 -10.38
C VAL A 78 3.79 16.60 -11.57
N GLU A 79 4.32 16.66 -12.79
CA GLU A 79 3.52 16.84 -14.01
C GLU A 79 2.59 15.66 -14.27
N CYS A 80 3.13 14.43 -14.26
CA CYS A 80 2.32 13.22 -14.46
C CYS A 80 1.33 13.00 -13.32
N HIS A 81 1.68 13.39 -12.09
CA HIS A 81 0.78 13.32 -10.95
C HIS A 81 -0.41 14.29 -11.13
N SER A 82 -0.14 15.53 -11.50
CA SER A 82 -1.18 16.52 -11.79
C SER A 82 -2.09 16.08 -12.94
N TRP A 83 -1.50 15.60 -14.04
CA TRP A 83 -2.24 15.06 -15.19
C TRP A 83 -3.14 13.88 -14.78
N ALA A 84 -2.61 12.93 -14.00
CA ALA A 84 -3.36 11.76 -13.54
C ALA A 84 -4.57 12.12 -12.66
N ASP A 85 -4.46 13.17 -11.84
CA ASP A 85 -5.54 13.61 -10.96
C ASP A 85 -6.64 14.42 -11.68
N THR A 86 -6.22 15.25 -12.63
CA THR A 86 -7.06 16.28 -13.25
C THR A 86 -7.79 15.81 -14.51
N THR A 87 -7.16 14.94 -15.31
CA THR A 87 -7.71 14.52 -16.63
C THR A 87 -8.49 13.20 -16.55
N GLY A 88 -9.33 12.94 -17.57
CA GLY A 88 -10.02 11.65 -17.73
C GLY A 88 -9.04 10.53 -18.09
N GLU A 89 -8.23 10.77 -19.13
CA GLU A 89 -7.17 9.84 -19.60
C GLU A 89 -6.21 9.45 -18.46
N GLY A 90 -5.84 10.41 -17.61
CA GLY A 90 -4.99 10.16 -16.46
C GLY A 90 -5.60 9.21 -15.43
N ARG A 91 -6.93 9.23 -15.26
CA ARG A 91 -7.64 8.32 -14.35
C ARG A 91 -7.75 6.93 -14.94
N GLU A 92 -8.02 6.83 -16.24
CA GLU A 92 -8.01 5.56 -16.98
C GLU A 92 -6.64 4.90 -16.88
N TRP A 93 -5.57 5.67 -17.09
CA TRP A 93 -4.21 5.17 -16.92
C TRP A 93 -3.93 4.64 -15.50
N LEU A 94 -4.39 5.32 -14.45
CA LEU A 94 -4.22 4.84 -13.07
C LEU A 94 -4.95 3.51 -12.82
N GLU A 95 -6.14 3.33 -13.41
CA GLU A 95 -6.93 2.11 -13.30
C GLU A 95 -6.26 0.94 -14.04
N GLU A 96 -5.78 1.17 -15.26
CA GLU A 96 -5.02 0.19 -16.03
C GLU A 96 -3.71 -0.18 -15.32
N PHE A 97 -2.99 0.82 -14.81
CA PHE A 97 -1.74 0.62 -14.08
C PHE A 97 -1.95 -0.21 -12.82
N ARG A 98 -3.01 0.07 -12.05
CA ARG A 98 -3.40 -0.74 -10.89
C ARG A 98 -3.71 -2.18 -11.30
N SER A 99 -4.51 -2.36 -12.35
CA SER A 99 -4.90 -3.68 -12.86
C SER A 99 -3.68 -4.50 -13.28
N LYS A 100 -2.72 -3.87 -13.97
CA LYS A 100 -1.44 -4.47 -14.33
C LYS A 100 -0.63 -4.90 -13.11
N LEU A 101 -0.53 -4.06 -12.08
CA LEU A 101 0.18 -4.41 -10.85
C LEU A 101 -0.48 -5.56 -10.10
N GLN A 102 -1.82 -5.61 -10.06
CA GLN A 102 -2.56 -6.71 -9.46
C GLN A 102 -2.37 -8.01 -10.24
N ALA A 103 -2.40 -7.96 -11.57
CA ALA A 103 -2.15 -9.12 -12.43
C ALA A 103 -0.71 -9.65 -12.23
N LEU A 104 0.29 -8.77 -12.16
CA LEU A 104 1.68 -9.13 -11.87
C LEU A 104 1.86 -9.74 -10.47
N ALA A 105 1.15 -9.21 -9.48
CA ALA A 105 1.15 -9.78 -8.13
C ALA A 105 0.49 -11.16 -8.10
N ALA A 106 -0.58 -11.35 -8.87
CA ALA A 106 -1.29 -12.62 -8.97
C ALA A 106 -0.47 -13.71 -9.69
N SER A 107 0.31 -13.34 -10.71
CA SER A 107 1.16 -14.26 -11.48
C SER A 107 2.43 -14.68 -10.74
N LYS A 108 2.95 -13.82 -9.84
CA LYS A 108 4.10 -14.15 -8.97
C LYS A 108 3.79 -15.10 -7.82
N ARG A 109 2.59 -15.68 -7.73
CA ARG A 109 2.28 -16.67 -6.70
C ARG A 109 3.21 -17.88 -6.86
N PRO A 110 4.03 -18.23 -5.86
CA PRO A 110 4.77 -19.47 -5.90
C PRO A 110 3.77 -20.63 -5.92
N ASN A 111 3.98 -21.56 -6.83
CA ASN A 111 3.32 -22.87 -6.83
C ASN A 111 3.55 -23.53 -5.46
N GLN A 112 2.57 -23.41 -4.55
CA GLN A 112 2.55 -24.07 -3.25
C GLN A 112 1.25 -24.89 -3.20
N LEU A 113 1.21 -25.92 -4.02
CA LEU A 113 0.35 -27.08 -3.81
C LEU A 113 1.14 -28.34 -4.22
N SER A 114 1.91 -28.87 -3.29
CA SER A 114 2.26 -30.29 -3.30
C SER A 114 2.22 -30.79 -1.86
N ASP A 115 1.03 -31.24 -1.48
CA ASP A 115 0.83 -32.25 -0.46
C ASP A 115 1.86 -33.37 -0.61
N SER A 116 2.76 -33.48 0.35
CA SER A 116 3.36 -34.77 0.70
C SER A 116 3.51 -34.80 2.22
N GLY A 117 2.57 -35.49 2.86
CA GLY A 117 2.65 -35.80 4.28
C GLY A 117 3.94 -36.58 4.58
N GLY A 118 4.88 -35.92 5.23
CA GLY A 118 5.99 -36.57 5.92
C GLY A 118 5.56 -36.93 7.35
N PRO A 119 5.85 -38.14 7.85
CA PRO A 119 5.43 -38.53 9.18
C PRO A 119 6.20 -37.73 10.24
N MET A 120 5.45 -37.24 11.22
CA MET A 120 5.96 -36.68 12.48
C MET A 120 6.77 -37.75 13.21
N VAL A 121 8.10 -37.66 13.20
CA VAL A 121 8.97 -38.47 14.07
C VAL A 121 9.67 -37.54 15.06
N GLY A 122 9.42 -37.81 16.35
CA GLY A 122 9.73 -36.90 17.44
C GLY A 122 11.19 -36.78 17.83
N LEU A 123 11.42 -35.72 18.63
CA LEU A 123 12.37 -35.57 19.73
C LEU A 123 13.83 -35.99 19.46
N ARG A 124 14.72 -34.98 19.52
CA ARG A 124 15.89 -35.03 20.40
C ARG A 124 16.47 -33.64 20.69
N ASN A 125 16.57 -33.35 21.99
CA ASN A 125 17.35 -32.27 22.59
C ASN A 125 18.79 -32.27 22.08
N VAL A 126 19.30 -31.09 21.67
CA VAL A 126 20.74 -30.81 21.73
C VAL A 126 20.93 -29.38 22.26
N LYS A 127 21.32 -29.28 23.53
CA LYS A 127 22.00 -28.11 24.09
C LYS A 127 23.43 -28.04 23.51
N LYS A 128 23.90 -26.82 23.20
CA LYS A 128 25.27 -26.26 23.31
C LYS A 128 25.31 -24.99 22.44
N GLN A 129 25.22 -23.77 22.98
CA GLN A 129 26.33 -22.95 23.53
C GLN A 129 27.64 -23.03 22.71
N ASN A 130 27.95 -21.97 21.96
CA ASN A 130 29.20 -21.16 21.99
C ASN A 130 29.27 -20.29 20.72
N GLU A 131 29.21 -18.95 20.79
CA GLU A 131 30.28 -17.98 21.12
C GLU A 131 31.00 -17.41 19.88
N TYR A 132 30.91 -16.07 19.77
CA TYR A 132 31.82 -15.06 19.18
C TYR A 132 32.57 -15.31 17.85
N ALA A 133 32.38 -14.39 16.90
CA ALA A 133 33.45 -13.46 16.49
C ALA A 133 32.90 -12.36 15.56
N CYS A 134 32.93 -11.13 16.07
CA CYS A 134 32.99 -9.91 15.27
C CYS A 134 34.39 -9.84 14.66
N SER A 135 34.49 -9.43 13.40
CA SER A 135 35.73 -8.96 12.76
C SER A 135 35.42 -7.68 12.01
#